data_AF-A0A952NDE8-F1
#
_entry.id   AF-A0A952NDE8-F1
#
_cell.length_a   1.000
_cell.length_b   1.000
_cell.length_c   1.000
_cell.angle_alpha   90.00
_cell.angle_beta   90.00
_cell.angle_gamma   90.00
#
_symmetry.space_group_name_H-M   'P 1'
#
loop_
_entity.id
_entity.type
_entity.pdbx_description
1 polymer ?
#
loop_
_entity_poly.entity_id
_entity_poly.type
_entity_poly.pdbx_seq_one_letter_code
_entity_poly.pdbx_strand_id
1 'polypeptide(L)'
;MKKRTSVKLSAEEKRLESEIERGEWTSIPSKELRKLGSEMVEAARAQSKEARVNLRLNHEDVEKIRQKAKQEGIPYQTLIGSVLHKYATDQLLDEKAIEVVMRKLSKKAVG
;
A
#
# COMPACT_ATOMS: atom_id res chain seq x y z
N MET A 1 31.37 -6.05 -23.36
CA MET A 1 29.96 -5.64 -23.60
C MET A 1 29.04 -6.54 -22.80
N LYS A 2 28.37 -6.04 -21.74
CA LYS A 2 27.43 -6.85 -20.94
C LYS A 2 26.10 -6.98 -21.70
N LYS A 3 25.66 -8.22 -21.94
CA LYS A 3 24.39 -8.53 -22.61
C LYS A 3 23.23 -7.97 -21.79
N ARG A 4 22.35 -7.17 -22.41
CA ARG A 4 21.08 -6.72 -21.80
C ARG A 4 20.17 -7.94 -21.68
N THR A 5 19.87 -8.35 -20.45
CA THR A 5 18.82 -9.32 -20.16
C THR A 5 17.50 -8.76 -20.71
N SER A 6 16.77 -9.53 -21.51
CA SER A 6 15.50 -9.10 -22.11
C SER A 6 14.40 -9.02 -21.04
N VAL A 7 14.32 -7.90 -20.34
CA VAL A 7 13.24 -7.60 -19.40
C VAL A 7 12.02 -7.14 -20.20
N LYS A 8 10.88 -7.80 -20.04
CA LYS A 8 9.62 -7.32 -20.61
C LYS A 8 9.10 -6.16 -19.76
N LEU A 9 9.32 -4.95 -20.24
CA LEU A 9 8.78 -3.74 -19.62
C LEU A 9 7.26 -3.71 -19.78
N SER A 10 6.57 -3.38 -18.69
CA SER A 10 5.14 -3.03 -18.68
C SER A 10 4.87 -1.79 -19.52
N ALA A 11 3.60 -1.52 -19.83
CA ALA A 11 3.21 -0.35 -20.62
C ALA A 11 3.62 0.97 -19.92
N GLU A 12 3.54 1.01 -18.59
CA GLU A 12 3.95 2.15 -17.78
C GLU A 12 5.47 2.37 -17.81
N GLU A 13 6.25 1.30 -17.65
CA GLU A 13 7.72 1.40 -17.67
C GLU A 13 8.25 1.83 -19.05
N LYS A 14 7.67 1.31 -20.14
CA LYS A 14 8.03 1.75 -21.50
C LYS A 14 7.73 3.22 -21.73
N ARG A 15 6.60 3.70 -21.19
CA ARG A 15 6.23 5.10 -21.27
C ARG A 15 7.25 5.97 -20.53
N LEU A 16 7.59 5.62 -19.30
CA LEU A 16 8.60 6.34 -18.51
C LEU A 16 9.97 6.36 -19.20
N GLU A 17 10.42 5.22 -19.73
CA GLU A 17 11.68 5.12 -20.48
C GLU A 17 11.68 6.07 -21.69
N SER A 18 10.58 6.09 -22.44
CA SER A 18 10.43 6.97 -23.59
C SER A 18 10.40 8.47 -23.22
N GLU A 19 9.79 8.83 -22.08
CA GLU A 19 9.75 10.21 -21.59
C GLU A 19 11.14 10.67 -21.13
N ILE A 20 11.92 9.78 -20.50
CA ILE A 20 13.31 10.04 -20.12
C ILE A 20 14.19 10.21 -21.36
N GLU A 21 14.07 9.33 -22.36
CA GLU A 21 14.83 9.42 -23.61
C GLU A 21 14.50 10.69 -24.41
N ARG A 22 13.25 11.16 -24.36
CA ARG A 22 12.84 12.44 -24.96
C ARG A 22 13.33 13.67 -24.19
N GLY A 23 14.00 13.48 -23.05
CA GLY A 23 14.54 14.59 -22.26
C GLY A 23 13.47 15.43 -21.56
N GLU A 24 12.26 14.89 -21.39
CA GLU A 24 11.14 15.58 -20.73
C GLU A 24 11.37 15.72 -19.21
N TRP A 25 12.31 14.97 -18.66
CA TRP A 25 12.64 14.96 -17.24
C TRP A 25 13.95 15.70 -16.97
N THR A 26 13.89 16.74 -16.16
CA THR A 26 15.08 17.45 -15.67
C THR A 26 15.48 16.94 -14.29
N SER A 27 16.78 16.73 -14.06
CA SER A 27 17.28 16.41 -12.72
C SER A 27 16.98 17.55 -11.76
N ILE A 28 16.39 17.22 -10.61
CA ILE A 28 16.22 18.18 -9.53
C ILE A 28 17.58 18.62 -8.96
N PRO A 29 17.72 19.86 -8.47
CA PRO A 29 18.93 20.33 -7.83
C PRO A 29 19.39 19.41 -6.68
N SER A 30 20.70 19.24 -6.53
CA SER A 30 21.29 18.32 -5.53
C SER A 30 20.86 18.60 -4.08
N LYS A 31 20.56 19.86 -3.76
CA LYS A 31 20.03 20.28 -2.46
C LYS A 31 18.61 19.78 -2.22
N GLU A 32 17.75 19.83 -3.24
CA GLU A 32 16.38 19.32 -3.18
C GLU A 32 16.37 17.79 -3.14
N LEU A 33 17.25 17.14 -3.92
CA LEU A 33 17.42 15.69 -3.85
C LEU A 33 17.85 15.22 -2.46
N ARG A 34 18.78 15.94 -1.82
CA ARG A 34 19.19 15.65 -0.43
C ARG A 34 18.07 15.87 0.56
N LYS A 35 17.28 16.94 0.40
CA LYS A 35 16.11 17.23 1.24
C LYS A 35 15.05 16.13 1.11
N LEU A 36 14.72 15.75 -0.11
CA LEU A 36 13.80 14.64 -0.39
C LEU A 36 14.33 13.32 0.18
N GLY A 37 15.62 13.04 0.01
CA GLY A 37 16.27 11.88 0.60
C GLY A 37 16.20 11.88 2.14
N SER A 38 16.44 13.01 2.79
CA SER A 38 16.32 13.13 4.24
C SER A 38 14.88 12.97 4.71
N GLU A 39 13.91 13.55 4.02
CA GLU A 39 12.48 13.42 4.33
C GLU A 39 12.02 11.96 4.20
N MET A 40 12.45 11.24 3.16
CA MET A 40 12.17 9.81 3.01
C MET A 40 12.79 8.98 4.12
N VAL A 41 14.03 9.29 4.51
CA VAL A 41 14.71 8.61 5.62
C VAL A 41 14.03 8.89 6.95
N GLU A 42 13.59 10.13 7.19
CA GLU A 42 12.86 10.51 8.40
C GLU A 42 11.46 9.87 8.45
N ALA A 43 10.74 9.84 7.33
CA ALA A 43 9.46 9.14 7.24
C ALA A 43 9.61 7.63 7.52
N ALA A 44 10.64 7.00 6.96
CA ALA A 44 10.97 5.60 7.25
C ALA A 44 11.35 5.39 8.74
N ARG A 45 12.12 6.31 9.33
CA ARG A 45 12.49 6.28 10.75
C ARG A 45 11.30 6.51 11.68
N ALA A 46 10.35 7.37 11.30
CA ALA A 46 9.14 7.61 12.07
C ALA A 46 8.24 6.38 12.12
N GLN A 47 8.17 5.60 11.04
CA GLN A 47 7.53 4.27 11.05
C GLN A 47 8.25 3.24 11.93
N SER A 48 9.51 3.46 12.29
CA SER A 48 10.38 2.48 12.95
C SER A 48 10.33 2.50 14.48
N LYS A 49 9.46 3.31 15.12
CA LYS A 49 9.27 3.22 16.57
C LYS A 49 8.43 1.98 16.90
N GLU A 50 9.12 0.84 16.92
CA GLU A 50 8.54 -0.48 17.10
C GLU A 50 7.98 -0.62 18.53
N ALA A 51 6.65 -0.60 18.65
CA ALA A 51 5.95 -0.93 19.90
C ALA A 51 5.46 -2.38 19.83
N ARG A 52 5.82 -3.20 20.81
CA ARG A 52 5.39 -4.61 20.89
C ARG A 52 4.08 -4.72 21.68
N VAL A 53 3.08 -5.36 21.09
CA VAL A 53 1.79 -5.67 21.73
C VAL A 53 1.60 -7.19 21.74
N ASN A 54 1.32 -7.76 22.90
CA ASN A 54 0.96 -9.18 23.04
C ASN A 54 -0.56 -9.30 23.14
N LEU A 55 -1.19 -10.03 22.22
CA LEU A 55 -2.64 -10.22 22.17
C LEU A 55 -2.98 -11.71 22.32
N ARG A 56 -3.93 -12.03 23.21
CA ARG A 56 -4.53 -13.36 23.30
C ARG A 56 -5.80 -13.38 22.46
N LEU A 57 -5.89 -14.34 21.55
CA LEU A 57 -7.06 -14.60 20.72
C LEU A 57 -7.49 -16.06 20.94
N ASN A 58 -8.77 -16.35 20.75
CA ASN A 58 -9.22 -17.73 20.71
C ASN A 58 -8.73 -18.41 19.42
N HIS A 59 -8.71 -19.74 19.42
CA HIS A 59 -8.19 -20.52 18.29
C HIS A 59 -9.01 -20.30 17.00
N GLU A 60 -10.34 -20.20 17.13
CA GLU A 60 -11.24 -20.06 15.99
C GLU A 60 -11.01 -18.76 15.21
N ASP A 61 -10.79 -17.65 15.91
CA ASP A 61 -10.51 -16.34 15.31
C ASP A 61 -9.16 -16.34 14.60
N VAL A 62 -8.14 -16.96 15.19
CA VAL A 62 -6.81 -17.10 14.57
C VAL A 62 -6.90 -17.87 13.25
N GLU A 63 -7.70 -18.94 13.20
CA GLU A 63 -7.91 -19.69 11.96
C GLU A 63 -8.65 -18.87 10.89
N LYS A 64 -9.70 -18.13 11.27
CA LYS A 64 -10.42 -17.24 10.34
C LYS A 64 -9.50 -16.16 9.77
N ILE A 65 -8.64 -15.57 10.60
CA ILE A 65 -7.66 -14.56 10.17
C ILE A 65 -6.64 -15.19 9.22
N ARG A 66 -6.13 -16.38 9.53
CA ARG A 66 -5.17 -17.10 8.68
C ARG A 66 -5.78 -17.41 7.30
N GLN A 67 -7.04 -17.81 7.24
CA GLN A 67 -7.74 -18.04 5.98
C GLN A 67 -7.86 -16.76 5.14
N LYS A 68 -8.27 -15.63 5.74
CA LYS A 68 -8.35 -14.34 5.05
C LYS A 68 -6.98 -13.86 4.55
N ALA A 69 -5.95 -13.97 5.40
CA ALA A 69 -4.59 -13.59 5.02
C ALA A 69 -4.07 -14.42 3.83
N LYS A 70 -4.40 -15.72 3.79
CA LYS A 70 -4.07 -16.60 2.66
C LYS A 70 -4.79 -16.18 1.37
N GLN A 71 -6.05 -15.73 1.45
CA GLN A 71 -6.78 -15.22 0.28
C GLN A 71 -6.16 -13.93 -0.26
N GLU A 72 -5.67 -13.06 0.63
CA GLU A 72 -4.96 -11.83 0.27
C GLU A 72 -3.49 -12.05 -0.12
N GLY A 73 -2.96 -13.27 0.06
CA GLY A 73 -1.57 -13.61 -0.25
C GLY A 73 -0.55 -13.00 0.72
N ILE A 74 -0.97 -12.61 1.92
CA ILE A 74 -0.12 -11.95 2.94
C ILE A 74 0.00 -12.79 4.21
N PRO A 75 1.05 -12.59 5.03
CA PRO A 75 1.15 -13.22 6.33
C PRO A 75 0.01 -12.78 7.27
N TYR A 76 -0.48 -13.71 8.10
CA TYR A 76 -1.59 -13.40 9.03
C TYR A 76 -1.23 -12.30 10.04
N GLN A 77 0.04 -12.22 10.48
CA GLN A 77 0.50 -11.12 11.33
C GLN A 77 0.48 -9.77 10.61
N THR A 78 0.80 -9.75 9.31
CA THR A 78 0.70 -8.54 8.48
C THR A 78 -0.75 -8.10 8.34
N LEU A 79 -1.69 -9.03 8.17
CA LEU A 79 -3.12 -8.73 8.14
C LEU A 79 -3.61 -8.15 9.48
N ILE A 80 -3.21 -8.76 10.61
CA ILE A 80 -3.56 -8.25 11.95
C ILE A 80 -3.03 -6.82 12.11
N GLY A 81 -1.76 -6.59 11.78
CA GLY A 81 -1.13 -5.27 11.86
C GLY A 81 -1.82 -4.23 10.97
N SER A 82 -2.20 -4.60 9.75
CA SER A 82 -2.87 -3.68 8.82
C SER A 82 -4.27 -3.30 9.29
N VAL A 83 -5.02 -4.24 9.87
CA VAL A 83 -6.34 -3.97 10.45
C VAL A 83 -6.22 -3.07 11.68
N LEU A 84 -5.27 -3.35 12.58
CA LEU A 84 -5.03 -2.51 13.76
C LEU A 84 -4.60 -1.09 13.37
N HIS A 85 -3.73 -0.96 12.36
CA HIS A 85 -3.32 0.33 11.83
C HIS A 85 -4.51 1.10 11.27
N LYS A 86 -5.29 0.48 10.37
CA LYS A 86 -6.50 1.08 9.78
C LYS A 86 -7.54 1.45 10.84
N TYR A 87 -7.68 0.65 11.89
CA TYR A 87 -8.56 0.97 13.01
C TYR A 87 -8.06 2.19 13.79
N ALA A 88 -6.75 2.26 14.09
CA ALA A 88 -6.16 3.38 14.82
C ALA A 88 -6.10 4.69 14.01
N THR A 89 -6.15 4.61 12.68
CA THR A 89 -6.15 5.78 11.77
C THR A 89 -7.54 6.15 11.25
N ASP A 90 -8.61 5.56 11.79
CA ASP A 90 -10.00 5.74 11.34
C ASP A 90 -10.23 5.41 9.84
N GLN A 91 -9.37 4.57 9.26
CA GLN A 91 -9.39 4.13 7.86
C GLN A 91 -9.96 2.72 7.66
N LEU A 92 -10.47 2.08 8.72
CA LEU A 92 -11.00 0.71 8.62
C LEU A 92 -12.27 0.65 7.77
N LEU A 93 -13.09 1.70 7.81
CA LEU A 93 -14.28 1.86 7.00
C LEU A 93 -14.00 2.93 5.94
N ASP A 94 -13.96 2.53 4.68
CA ASP A 94 -13.88 3.49 3.58
C ASP A 94 -15.27 4.14 3.39
N GLU A 95 -15.39 5.40 3.80
CA GLU A 95 -16.62 6.20 3.66
C GLU A 95 -17.13 6.20 2.21
N LYS A 96 -16.23 6.23 1.22
CA LYS A 96 -16.59 6.22 -0.20
C LYS A 96 -17.16 4.86 -0.61
N ALA A 97 -16.62 3.77 -0.07
CA ALA A 97 -17.16 2.44 -0.31
C ALA A 97 -18.56 2.28 0.30
N ILE A 98 -18.78 2.82 1.50
CA ILE A 98 -20.09 2.86 2.16
C ILE A 98 -21.08 3.66 1.32
N GLU A 99 -20.71 4.84 0.84
CA GLU A 99 -21.58 5.68 0.00
C GLU A 99 -22.03 4.94 -1.28
N VAL A 100 -21.10 4.25 -1.95
CA VAL A 100 -21.42 3.45 -3.14
C VAL A 100 -22.38 2.31 -2.81
N VAL A 101 -22.19 1.61 -1.70
CA VAL A 101 -23.08 0.54 -1.24
C VAL A 101 -24.47 1.09 -0.90
N MET A 102 -24.55 2.18 -0.15
CA MET A 102 -25.80 2.84 0.22
C MET A 102 -26.58 3.31 -1.01
N ARG A 103 -25.88 3.87 -2.01
CA ARG A 103 -26.50 4.25 -3.29
C ARG A 103 -27.05 3.05 -4.04
N LYS A 104 -26.37 1.90 -4.03
CA LYS A 104 -26.85 0.66 -4.66
C LYS A 104 -28.08 0.09 -3.94
N LEU A 105 -28.08 0.10 -2.61
CA LEU A 105 -29.21 -0.37 -1.80
C LEU A 105 -30.45 0.51 -1.99
N SER A 106 -30.28 1.84 -1.98
CA SER A 106 -31.35 2.81 -2.26
C SER A 106 -31.98 2.61 -3.65
N LYS A 107 -31.18 2.38 -4.68
CA LYS A 107 -31.69 2.09 -6.04
C LYS A 107 -32.44 0.76 -6.15
N LYS A 108 -32.10 -0.23 -5.32
CA LYS A 108 -32.73 -1.56 -5.32
C LYS A 108 -34.05 -1.58 -4.55
N ALA A 109 -34.28 -0.64 -3.65
CA ALA A 109 -35.52 -0.54 -2.87
C ALA A 109 -36.66 0.23 -3.59
N VAL A 110 -36.35 0.91 -4.69
CA VAL A 110 -37.28 1.77 -5.45
C VAL A 110 -37.72 1.14 -6.78
N GLY A 111 -37.26 -0.08 -7.09
CA GLY A 111 -37.68 -0.87 -8.26
C GLY A 111 -38.24 -2.22 -7.84
#